data_AF-A0A840Z2W4-F1
#
_entry.id   AF-A0A840Z2W4-F1
#
_cell.length_a   1.000
_cell.length_b   1.000
_cell.length_c   1.000
_cell.angle_alpha   90.00
_cell.angle_beta   90.00
_cell.angle_gamma   90.00
#
_symmetry.space_group_name_H-M   'P 1'
#
loop_
_entity.id
_entity.type
_entity.pdbx_description
1 polymer ?
#
loop_
_entity_poly.entity_id
_entity_poly.type
_entity_poly.pdbx_seq_one_letter_code
_entity_poly.pdbx_strand_id
1 'polypeptide(L)'
;MAQKSANDTMQDAARNAADRMKDAWSTMMESGSQLGVKMLDQAETNTQEAFKAMRAAAQASDISEVMRVQSEYLREQGSRSVAQAREISEMIANFGRNALGQMTGKK
;
A
#
# COMPACT_ATOMS: atom_id res chain seq x y z
N MET A 1 -36.16 -30.71 -21.03
CA MET A 1 -35.72 -30.37 -19.66
C MET A 1 -34.24 -29.95 -19.56
N ALA A 2 -33.37 -30.26 -20.53
CA ALA A 2 -31.94 -29.89 -20.48
C ALA A 2 -31.65 -28.37 -20.61
N GLN A 3 -32.46 -27.62 -21.36
CA GLN A 3 -32.22 -26.19 -21.62
C GLN A 3 -32.43 -25.29 -20.38
N LYS A 4 -33.33 -25.69 -19.48
CA LYS A 4 -33.62 -24.97 -18.23
C LYS A 4 -32.48 -25.10 -17.23
N SER A 5 -31.90 -26.31 -17.12
CA SER A 5 -30.76 -26.60 -16.25
C SER A 5 -29.46 -25.92 -16.70
N ALA A 6 -29.21 -25.80 -18.01
CA ALA A 6 -28.06 -25.03 -18.52
C ALA A 6 -28.20 -23.53 -18.23
N ASN A 7 -29.43 -22.98 -18.35
CA ASN A 7 -29.71 -21.58 -18.04
C ASN A 7 -29.62 -21.27 -16.55
N ASP A 8 -30.05 -22.20 -15.70
CA ASP A 8 -29.93 -22.10 -14.23
C ASP A 8 -28.45 -22.16 -13.80
N THR A 9 -27.66 -23.08 -14.38
CA THR A 9 -26.21 -23.19 -14.10
C THR A 9 -25.45 -21.92 -14.51
N MET A 10 -25.83 -21.32 -15.63
CA MET A 10 -25.23 -20.09 -16.14
C MET A 10 -25.64 -18.86 -15.31
N GLN A 11 -26.89 -18.81 -14.80
CA GLN A 11 -27.33 -17.80 -13.85
C GLN A 11 -26.61 -17.90 -12.51
N ASP A 12 -26.42 -19.11 -11.98
CA ASP A 12 -25.70 -19.32 -10.74
C ASP A 12 -24.21 -18.99 -10.85
N ALA A 13 -23.58 -19.30 -11.99
CA ALA A 13 -22.22 -18.88 -12.28
C ALA A 13 -22.09 -17.34 -12.34
N ALA A 14 -23.06 -16.67 -12.97
CA ALA A 14 -23.09 -15.20 -13.04
C ALA A 14 -23.29 -14.55 -11.66
N ARG A 15 -24.17 -15.11 -10.82
CA ARG A 15 -24.39 -14.63 -9.45
C ARG A 15 -23.15 -14.81 -8.57
N ASN A 16 -22.54 -16.00 -8.60
CA ASN A 16 -21.31 -16.25 -7.86
C ASN A 16 -20.15 -15.35 -8.30
N ALA A 17 -20.05 -15.07 -9.60
CA ALA A 17 -19.07 -14.13 -10.12
C ALA A 17 -19.34 -12.68 -9.64
N ALA A 18 -20.61 -12.26 -9.62
CA ALA A 18 -20.99 -10.94 -9.12
C ALA A 18 -20.72 -10.77 -7.62
N ASP A 19 -21.01 -11.80 -6.80
CA ASP A 19 -20.74 -11.77 -5.36
C ASP A 19 -19.23 -11.69 -5.08
N ARG A 20 -18.41 -12.49 -5.79
CA ARG A 20 -16.93 -12.40 -5.69
C ARG A 20 -16.41 -11.04 -6.13
N MET A 21 -16.99 -10.46 -7.17
CA MET A 21 -16.61 -9.12 -7.63
C MET A 21 -16.96 -8.05 -6.59
N LYS A 22 -18.11 -8.17 -5.91
CA LYS A 22 -18.52 -7.28 -4.83
C LYS A 22 -17.60 -7.40 -3.60
N ASP A 23 -17.22 -8.61 -3.22
CA ASP A 23 -16.30 -8.86 -2.10
C ASP A 23 -14.89 -8.33 -2.40
N ALA A 24 -14.40 -8.54 -3.63
CA ALA A 24 -13.15 -7.96 -4.10
C ALA A 24 -13.19 -6.42 -4.08
N TRP A 25 -14.33 -5.83 -4.46
CA TRP A 25 -14.52 -4.38 -4.45
C TRP A 25 -14.53 -3.80 -3.03
N SER A 26 -15.24 -4.46 -2.10
CA SER A 26 -15.27 -4.07 -0.68
C SER A 26 -13.87 -4.13 -0.07
N THR A 27 -13.12 -5.21 -0.33
CA THR A 27 -11.73 -5.37 0.13
C THR A 27 -10.80 -4.32 -0.48
N MET A 28 -11.02 -3.96 -1.75
CA MET A 28 -10.27 -2.90 -2.44
C MET A 28 -10.54 -1.52 -1.82
N MET A 29 -11.79 -1.20 -1.50
CA MET A 29 -12.14 0.06 -0.83
C MET A 29 -11.50 0.18 0.55
N GLU A 30 -11.52 -0.90 1.33
CA GLU A 30 -10.90 -0.94 2.66
C GLU A 30 -9.36 -0.89 2.59
N SER A 31 -8.75 -1.61 1.65
CA SER A 31 -7.30 -1.55 1.43
C SER A 31 -6.86 -0.19 0.86
N GLY A 32 -7.68 0.41 0.00
CA GLY A 32 -7.40 1.71 -0.62
C GLY A 32 -7.46 2.86 0.38
N SER A 33 -8.41 2.84 1.32
CA SER A 33 -8.48 3.84 2.39
C SER A 33 -7.31 3.72 3.37
N GLN A 34 -6.94 2.49 3.75
CA GLN A 34 -5.77 2.25 4.59
C GLN A 34 -4.46 2.67 3.91
N LEU A 35 -4.29 2.36 2.61
CA LEU A 35 -3.15 2.83 1.84
C LEU A 35 -3.10 4.36 1.76
N GLY A 36 -4.25 5.01 1.53
CA GLY A 36 -4.36 6.46 1.46
C GLY A 36 -3.96 7.16 2.76
N VAL A 37 -4.49 6.70 3.90
CA VAL A 37 -4.11 7.23 5.23
C VAL A 37 -2.61 7.04 5.46
N LYS A 38 -2.07 5.87 5.14
CA LYS A 38 -0.65 5.57 5.33
C LYS A 38 0.27 6.42 4.46
N MET A 39 -0.14 6.72 3.23
CA MET A 39 0.57 7.67 2.36
C MET A 39 0.59 9.08 2.96
N LEU A 40 -0.51 9.52 3.58
CA LEU A 40 -0.58 10.82 4.26
C LEU A 40 0.34 10.86 5.48
N ASP A 41 0.31 9.82 6.33
CA ASP A 41 1.22 9.69 7.47
C ASP A 41 2.69 9.74 7.03
N GLN A 42 3.00 9.11 5.89
CA GLN A 42 4.34 9.11 5.33
C GLN A 42 4.75 10.48 4.80
N ALA A 43 3.85 11.20 4.15
CA ALA A 43 4.08 12.55 3.69
C ALA A 43 4.29 13.52 4.87
N GLU A 44 3.51 13.39 5.93
CA GLU A 44 3.67 14.16 7.17
C GLU A 44 5.05 13.91 7.79
N THR A 45 5.40 12.64 8.00
CA THR A 45 6.68 12.22 8.58
C THR A 45 7.86 12.75 7.75
N ASN A 46 7.82 12.59 6.42
CA ASN A 46 8.88 13.09 5.53
C ASN A 46 9.03 14.60 5.63
N THR A 47 7.91 15.32 5.70
CA THR A 47 7.90 16.78 5.82
C THR A 47 8.51 17.22 7.15
N GLN A 48 8.12 16.59 8.26
CA GLN A 48 8.66 16.89 9.59
C GLN A 48 10.18 16.68 9.65
N GLU A 49 10.69 15.57 9.12
CA GLU A 49 12.12 15.28 9.11
C GLU A 49 12.91 16.23 8.21
N ALA A 50 12.38 16.56 7.04
CA ALA A 50 13.00 17.54 6.16
C ALA A 50 13.12 18.91 6.87
N PHE A 51 12.06 19.35 7.56
CA PHE A 51 12.09 20.58 8.35
C PHE A 51 13.07 20.52 9.52
N LYS A 52 13.16 19.37 10.21
CA LYS A 52 14.13 19.16 11.28
C LYS A 52 15.57 19.24 10.77
N ALA A 53 15.87 18.60 9.64
CA ALA A 53 17.18 18.67 9.00
C ALA A 53 17.52 20.10 8.52
N MET A 54 16.55 20.81 7.92
CA MET A 54 16.74 22.21 7.54
C MET A 54 17.01 23.11 8.73
N ARG A 55 16.29 22.94 9.84
CA ARG A 55 16.53 23.69 11.09
C ARG A 55 17.91 23.39 11.67
N ALA A 56 18.33 22.14 11.67
CA ALA A 56 19.66 21.74 12.15
C ALA A 56 20.77 22.32 11.26
N ALA A 57 20.61 22.28 9.94
CA ALA A 57 21.55 22.89 8.99
C ALA A 57 21.64 24.41 9.15
N ALA A 58 20.51 25.09 9.42
CA ALA A 58 20.48 26.53 9.67
C ALA A 58 21.14 26.94 11.00
N GLN A 59 21.27 26.01 11.95
CA GLN A 59 21.94 26.23 13.25
C GLN A 59 23.40 25.77 13.26
N ALA A 60 23.87 25.15 12.17
CA ALA A 60 25.22 24.63 12.07
C ALA A 60 26.26 25.77 12.07
N SER A 61 27.34 25.57 12.82
CA SER A 61 28.39 26.57 12.99
C SER A 61 29.36 26.60 11.82
N ASP A 62 29.47 25.49 11.07
CA ASP A 62 30.35 25.35 9.93
C ASP A 62 29.85 24.33 8.89
N ILE A 63 30.53 24.28 7.75
CA ILE A 63 30.17 23.42 6.63
C ILE A 63 30.31 21.93 6.95
N SER A 64 31.20 21.55 7.87
CA SER A 64 31.37 20.15 8.29
C SER A 64 30.15 19.70 9.08
N GLU A 65 29.61 20.58 9.92
CA GLU A 65 28.39 20.34 10.67
C GLU A 65 27.15 20.27 9.76
N VAL A 66 27.06 21.11 8.73
CA VAL A 66 26.02 20.97 7.67
C VAL A 66 26.13 19.63 6.94
N MET A 67 27.35 19.20 6.58
CA MET A 67 27.57 17.91 5.91
C MET A 67 27.21 16.73 6.80
N ARG A 68 27.44 16.84 8.12
CA ARG A 68 26.98 15.83 9.10
C ARG A 68 25.45 15.74 9.11
N VAL A 69 24.75 16.87 9.19
CA VAL A 69 23.27 16.92 9.16
C VAL A 69 22.72 16.31 7.88
N GLN A 70 23.30 16.64 6.72
CA GLN A 70 22.87 16.06 5.45
C GLN A 70 23.14 14.55 5.38
N SER A 71 24.29 14.09 5.87
CA SER A 71 24.64 12.66 5.90
C SER A 71 23.71 11.86 6.82
N GLU A 72 23.38 12.39 8.00
CA GLU A 72 22.41 11.79 8.93
C GLU A 72 21.01 11.72 8.31
N TYR A 73 20.56 12.80 7.66
CA TYR A 73 19.29 12.83 6.95
C TYR A 73 19.22 11.79 5.83
N LEU A 74 20.26 11.68 4.99
CA LEU A 74 20.29 10.68 3.90
C LEU A 74 20.29 9.24 4.43
N ARG A 75 21.01 8.97 5.53
CA ARG A 75 21.03 7.65 6.17
C ARG A 75 19.66 7.27 6.71
N GLU A 76 19.01 8.19 7.42
CA GLU A 76 17.67 7.95 7.96
C GLU A 76 16.62 7.84 6.86
N GLN A 77 16.64 8.74 5.88
CA GLN A 77 15.73 8.73 4.73
C GLN A 77 15.87 7.40 3.96
N GLY A 78 17.11 6.94 3.71
CA GLY A 78 17.36 5.66 3.05
C GLY A 78 16.81 4.47 3.82
N SER A 79 17.01 4.42 5.14
CA SER A 79 16.43 3.36 5.99
C SER A 79 14.90 3.36 5.95
N ARG A 80 14.26 4.54 5.98
CA ARG A 80 12.80 4.69 5.92
C ARG A 80 12.24 4.32 4.54
N SER A 81 12.90 4.71 3.45
CA SER A 81 12.49 4.34 2.09
C SER A 81 12.50 2.83 1.84
N VAL A 82 13.49 2.11 2.39
CA VAL A 82 13.53 0.64 2.28
C VAL A 82 12.39 0.00 3.06
N ALA A 83 12.06 0.51 4.26
CA ALA A 83 10.94 0.03 5.05
C ALA A 83 9.59 0.26 4.32
N GLN A 84 9.37 1.46 3.79
CA GLN A 84 8.18 1.79 2.99
C GLN A 84 8.05 0.91 1.75
N ALA A 85 9.15 0.67 1.04
CA ALA A 85 9.14 -0.17 -0.15
C ALA A 85 8.75 -1.62 0.17
N ARG A 86 9.24 -2.17 1.29
CA ARG A 86 8.84 -3.52 1.76
C ARG A 86 7.36 -3.57 2.08
N GLU A 87 6.86 -2.58 2.79
CA GLU A 87 5.47 -2.52 3.21
C GLU A 87 4.48 -2.38 2.04
N ILE A 88 4.81 -1.54 1.06
CA ILE A 88 4.06 -1.45 -0.20
C ILE A 88 4.12 -2.77 -0.97
N SER A 89 5.29 -3.41 -1.00
CA SER A 89 5.46 -4.71 -1.66
C SER A 89 4.63 -5.81 -1.00
N GLU A 90 4.57 -5.83 0.33
CA GLU A 90 3.71 -6.74 1.10
C GLU A 90 2.23 -6.49 0.83
N MET A 91 1.81 -5.23 0.74
CA MET A 91 0.44 -4.88 0.40
C MET A 91 0.05 -5.35 -1.01
N ILE A 92 0.93 -5.13 -2.00
CA ILE A 92 0.74 -5.61 -3.38
C ILE A 92 0.71 -7.15 -3.42
N ALA A 93 1.60 -7.82 -2.68
CA ALA A 93 1.64 -9.27 -2.60
C ALA A 93 0.38 -9.85 -1.93
N ASN A 94 -0.10 -9.22 -0.85
CA ASN A 94 -1.36 -9.58 -0.18
C ASN A 94 -2.55 -9.42 -1.12
N PHE A 95 -2.60 -8.33 -1.89
CA PHE A 95 -3.61 -8.14 -2.93
C PHE A 95 -3.56 -9.26 -3.97
N GLY A 96 -2.38 -9.57 -4.52
CA GLY A 96 -2.21 -10.63 -5.51
C GLY A 96 -2.66 -12.01 -4.98
N ARG A 97 -2.30 -12.34 -3.73
CA ARG A 97 -2.73 -13.57 -3.06
C ARG A 97 -4.25 -13.62 -2.87
N ASN A 98 -4.85 -12.54 -2.40
CA ASN A 98 -6.29 -12.49 -2.16
C ASN A 98 -7.09 -12.57 -3.47
N ALA A 99 -6.66 -11.88 -4.53
CA ALA A 99 -7.28 -11.94 -5.84
C ALA A 99 -7.20 -13.36 -6.45
N LEU A 100 -6.05 -14.03 -6.34
CA LEU A 100 -5.85 -15.39 -6.84
C LEU A 100 -6.60 -16.45 -6.00
N GLY A 101 -6.67 -16.28 -4.68
CA GLY A 101 -7.44 -17.16 -3.79
C GLY A 101 -8.94 -17.11 -4.10
N GLN A 102 -9.48 -15.91 -4.36
CA GLN A 102 -10.88 -15.74 -4.76
C GLN A 102 -11.19 -16.29 -6.17
N MET A 103 -10.24 -16.25 -7.11
CA MET A 103 -10.41 -16.84 -8.45
C MET A 103 -10.34 -18.38 -8.44
N THR A 104 -9.45 -18.96 -7.62
CA THR A 104 -9.21 -20.42 -7.60
C THR A 104 -10.11 -21.19 -6.63
N GLY A 105 -10.90 -20.49 -5.80
CA GLY A 105 -11.85 -21.12 -4.87
C GLY A 105 -11.20 -21.87 -3.71
N LYS A 106 -9.88 -21.73 -3.52
CA LYS A 106 -9.17 -22.23 -2.33
C LYS A 106 -9.10 -21.10 -1.31
N LYS A 107 -9.84 -21.28 -0.21
CA LYS A 107 -9.64 -20.52 1.03
C LYS A 107 -8.23 -20.73 1.56
#